data_AF-A0A378NUB9-F1
#
_entry.id   AF-A0A378NUB9-F1
#
_cell.length_a   1.000
_cell.length_b   1.000
_cell.length_c   1.000
_cell.angle_alpha   90.00
_cell.angle_beta   90.00
_cell.angle_gamma   90.00
#
_symmetry.space_group_name_H-M   'P 1'
#
loop_
_entity.id
_entity.type
_entity.pdbx_description
1 polymer ?
#
loop_
_entity_poly.entity_id
_entity_poly.type
_entity_poly.pdbx_seq_one_letter_code
_entity_poly.pdbx_strand_id
1 'polypeptide(L)'
;MKNYISVKMIKAEPCKAWKDFKGHMTGDEGYKIYYPDGYVSWCPKDIFEAQYLELEKENTISQSDVDNFISKVEAIKMGDKTTVVQATFKNGFSMVSGSSCVEPKNFDMEIGKQCCMEKIKDHVWGFLGFLLQSAKNGFKGDE
;
A
#
# COMPACT_ATOMS: atom_id res chain seq x y z
N MET A 1 22.11 18.86 -5.46
CA MET A 1 20.67 18.53 -5.40
C MET A 1 20.45 17.63 -4.20
N LYS A 2 19.33 17.76 -3.47
CA LYS A 2 18.98 16.90 -2.33
C LYS A 2 17.62 16.25 -2.59
N ASN A 3 17.45 15.03 -2.10
CA ASN A 3 16.19 14.26 -2.23
C ASN A 3 15.39 14.39 -0.94
N TYR A 4 14.06 14.50 -1.07
CA TYR A 4 13.11 14.58 0.04
C TYR A 4 11.96 13.61 -0.22
N ILE A 5 11.44 12.96 0.82
CA ILE A 5 10.24 12.13 0.77
C ILE A 5 9.13 12.79 1.57
N SER A 6 7.91 12.73 1.05
CA SER A 6 6.72 13.23 1.74
C SER A 6 5.54 12.34 1.37
N VAL A 7 4.60 12.22 2.29
CA VAL A 7 3.29 11.61 2.07
C VAL A 7 2.28 12.65 2.57
N LYS A 8 1.19 12.86 1.83
CA LYS A 8 0.13 13.80 2.19
C LYS A 8 -1.22 13.13 2.09
N MET A 9 -2.07 13.31 3.10
CA MET A 9 -3.48 12.93 3.00
C MET A 9 -4.17 13.94 2.06
N ILE A 10 -4.81 13.44 1.01
CA ILE A 10 -5.54 14.26 0.05
C ILE A 10 -6.95 13.73 -0.14
N LYS A 11 -7.84 14.57 -0.68
CA LYS A 11 -9.12 14.11 -1.25
C LYS A 11 -9.05 14.28 -2.76
N ALA A 12 -9.61 13.35 -3.50
CA ALA A 12 -9.65 13.44 -4.95
C ALA A 12 -10.96 12.90 -5.51
N GLU A 13 -11.36 13.43 -6.66
CA GLU A 13 -12.52 12.96 -7.41
C GLU A 13 -12.17 12.93 -8.91
N PRO A 14 -12.75 11.99 -9.68
CA PRO A 14 -12.60 11.99 -11.13
C PRO A 14 -12.97 13.34 -11.73
N CYS A 15 -12.10 13.90 -12.55
CA CYS A 15 -12.28 15.21 -13.13
C CYS A 15 -11.56 15.29 -14.47
N LYS A 16 -12.25 15.84 -15.47
CA LYS A 16 -11.64 16.18 -16.75
C LYS A 16 -10.66 17.34 -16.59
N ALA A 17 -9.55 17.32 -17.32
CA ALA A 17 -8.61 18.44 -17.34
C ALA A 17 -9.35 19.73 -17.74
N TRP A 18 -9.22 20.78 -16.92
CA TRP A 18 -9.86 22.09 -17.16
C TRP A 18 -9.00 23.07 -17.96
N LYS A 19 -7.74 22.70 -18.23
CA LYS A 19 -6.80 23.48 -19.05
C LYS A 19 -5.72 22.57 -19.61
N ASP A 20 -5.09 23.02 -20.68
CA ASP A 20 -3.96 22.34 -21.28
C ASP A 20 -2.71 22.49 -20.38
N PHE A 21 -1.97 21.40 -20.18
CA PHE A 21 -0.74 21.41 -19.38
C PHE A 21 0.19 20.24 -19.70
N LYS A 22 1.44 20.53 -20.05
CA LYS A 22 2.54 19.55 -20.24
C LYS A 22 2.14 18.29 -21.04
N GLY A 23 1.51 18.48 -22.19
CA GLY A 23 1.12 17.37 -23.08
C GLY A 23 -0.26 16.77 -22.79
N HIS A 24 -0.93 17.22 -21.72
CA HIS A 24 -2.34 16.93 -21.47
C HIS A 24 -3.21 18.07 -21.98
N MET A 25 -4.34 17.71 -22.59
CA MET A 25 -5.29 18.65 -23.17
C MET A 25 -6.54 18.75 -22.31
N THR A 26 -7.23 19.89 -22.41
CA THR A 26 -8.55 20.09 -21.81
C THR A 26 -9.48 18.96 -22.23
N GLY A 27 -10.12 18.28 -21.27
CA GLY A 27 -10.96 17.10 -21.53
C GLY A 27 -10.28 15.74 -21.33
N ASP A 28 -8.98 15.69 -21.03
CA ASP A 28 -8.31 14.45 -20.65
C ASP A 28 -8.84 13.90 -19.31
N GLU A 29 -8.85 12.57 -19.16
CA GLU A 29 -9.26 11.90 -17.92
C GLU A 29 -8.22 12.09 -16.82
N GLY A 30 -8.69 12.38 -15.61
CA GLY A 30 -7.82 12.51 -14.45
C GLY A 30 -8.59 12.71 -13.17
N TYR A 31 -7.90 13.27 -12.18
CA TYR A 31 -8.44 13.51 -10.85
C TYR A 31 -8.16 14.94 -10.43
N LYS A 32 -9.18 15.59 -9.88
CA LYS A 32 -9.01 16.86 -9.16
C LYS A 32 -8.63 16.53 -7.72
N ILE A 33 -7.51 17.07 -7.28
CA ILE A 33 -6.93 16.82 -5.95
C ILE A 33 -7.12 18.05 -5.08
N TYR A 34 -7.64 17.84 -3.89
CA TYR A 34 -7.83 18.83 -2.84
C TYR A 34 -6.81 18.57 -1.72
N TYR A 35 -5.93 19.55 -1.50
CA TYR A 35 -4.93 19.50 -0.45
C TYR A 35 -5.43 20.16 0.85
N PRO A 36 -4.90 19.76 2.03
CA PRO A 36 -5.31 20.34 3.31
C PRO A 36 -5.09 21.85 3.44
N ASP A 37 -4.15 22.42 2.69
CA ASP A 37 -3.84 23.87 2.66
C ASP A 37 -4.79 24.68 1.74
N GLY A 38 -5.80 24.03 1.15
CA GLY A 38 -6.73 24.64 0.21
C GLY A 38 -6.21 24.73 -1.22
N TYR A 39 -4.97 24.30 -1.48
CA TYR A 39 -4.47 24.17 -2.84
C TYR A 39 -5.27 23.09 -3.59
N VAL A 40 -5.50 23.33 -4.89
CA VAL A 40 -6.21 22.41 -5.78
C VAL A 40 -5.36 22.16 -7.01
N SER A 41 -5.20 20.90 -7.38
CA SER A 41 -4.49 20.51 -8.61
C SER A 41 -5.29 19.49 -9.42
N TRP A 42 -4.83 19.23 -10.64
CA TRP A 42 -5.32 18.14 -11.47
C TRP A 42 -4.16 17.19 -11.76
N CYS A 43 -4.43 15.89 -11.69
CA CYS A 43 -3.46 14.83 -11.98
C CYS A 43 -4.02 13.92 -13.09
N PRO A 44 -3.22 13.55 -14.11
CA PRO A 44 -3.61 12.57 -15.10
C PRO A 44 -4.03 11.24 -14.46
N LYS A 45 -5.01 10.56 -15.06
CA LYS A 45 -5.62 9.36 -14.49
C LYS A 45 -4.59 8.27 -14.17
N ASP A 46 -3.77 7.91 -15.13
CA ASP A 46 -2.73 6.87 -15.02
C ASP A 46 -1.68 7.21 -13.96
N ILE A 47 -1.26 8.47 -13.89
CA ILE A 47 -0.33 8.95 -12.86
C ILE A 47 -0.97 8.90 -11.47
N PHE A 48 -2.24 9.28 -11.35
CA PHE A 48 -2.96 9.23 -10.08
C PHE A 48 -3.11 7.79 -9.59
N GLU A 49 -3.64 6.90 -10.44
CA GLU A 49 -3.87 5.50 -10.07
C GLU A 49 -2.55 4.75 -9.77
N ALA A 50 -1.42 5.19 -10.33
CA ALA A 50 -0.11 4.60 -10.04
C ALA A 50 0.55 5.11 -8.74
N GLN A 51 0.20 6.31 -8.26
CA GLN A 51 0.89 6.96 -7.13
C GLN A 51 0.07 7.01 -5.84
N TYR A 52 -1.25 6.92 -5.94
CA TYR A 52 -2.15 7.10 -4.81
C TYR A 52 -2.78 5.76 -4.39
N LEU A 53 -2.79 5.52 -3.07
CA LEU A 53 -3.50 4.40 -2.46
C LEU A 53 -4.83 4.92 -1.90
N GLU A 54 -5.93 4.40 -2.41
CA GLU A 54 -7.26 4.64 -1.83
C GLU A 54 -7.38 3.89 -0.49
N LEU A 55 -7.98 4.56 0.50
CA LEU A 55 -8.31 3.98 1.80
C LEU A 55 -9.82 3.84 1.93
N GLU A 56 -10.28 2.74 2.52
CA GLU A 56 -11.71 2.51 2.77
C GLU A 56 -12.30 3.56 3.73
N LYS A 57 -11.50 4.04 4.69
CA LYS A 57 -11.92 4.99 5.73
C LYS A 57 -10.90 6.10 5.90
N GLU A 58 -11.38 7.31 6.15
CA GLU A 58 -10.52 8.51 6.25
C GLU A 58 -9.52 8.45 7.41
N ASN A 59 -9.89 7.81 8.52
CA ASN A 59 -9.17 7.94 9.79
C ASN A 59 -8.61 6.63 10.37
N THR A 60 -8.76 5.51 9.67
CA THR A 60 -8.28 4.21 10.15
C THR A 60 -7.92 3.33 8.99
N ILE A 61 -6.94 2.45 9.20
CA ILE A 61 -6.66 1.35 8.28
C ILE A 61 -7.65 0.23 8.58
N SER A 62 -8.25 -0.34 7.54
CA SER A 62 -9.13 -1.50 7.64
C SER A 62 -8.41 -2.79 7.24
N GLN A 63 -9.03 -3.93 7.55
CA GLN A 63 -8.56 -5.22 7.03
C GLN A 63 -8.59 -5.27 5.50
N SER A 64 -9.56 -4.58 4.87
CA SER A 64 -9.64 -4.48 3.41
C SER A 64 -8.44 -3.72 2.86
N ASP A 65 -8.03 -2.61 3.48
CA ASP A 65 -6.84 -1.86 3.06
C ASP A 65 -5.57 -2.73 3.12
N VAL A 66 -5.41 -3.50 4.20
CA VAL A 66 -4.28 -4.43 4.37
C VAL A 66 -4.30 -5.52 3.30
N ASP A 67 -5.45 -6.15 3.09
CA ASP A 67 -5.59 -7.25 2.14
C ASP A 67 -5.38 -6.75 0.71
N ASN A 68 -5.94 -5.59 0.36
CA ASN A 68 -5.80 -4.95 -0.95
C ASN A 68 -4.39 -4.42 -1.21
N PHE A 69 -3.58 -4.18 -0.18
CA PHE A 69 -2.19 -3.75 -0.36
C PHE A 69 -1.28 -4.90 -0.80
N ILE A 70 -1.66 -6.15 -0.52
CA ILE A 70 -0.92 -7.35 -0.94
C ILE A 70 -1.35 -7.73 -2.36
N SER A 71 -0.43 -7.60 -3.31
CA SER A 71 -0.68 -7.82 -4.74
C SER A 71 -0.45 -9.26 -5.18
N LYS A 72 0.50 -9.96 -4.56
CA LYS A 72 0.90 -11.33 -4.94
C LYS A 72 1.37 -12.09 -3.71
N VAL A 73 1.04 -13.38 -3.65
CA VAL A 73 1.51 -14.30 -2.60
C VAL A 73 2.02 -15.58 -3.26
N GLU A 74 3.25 -15.96 -2.92
CA GLU A 74 3.88 -17.20 -3.36
C GLU A 74 4.30 -17.99 -2.12
N ALA A 75 4.06 -19.30 -2.13
CA ALA A 75 4.40 -20.18 -1.01
C ALA A 75 5.18 -21.38 -1.53
N ILE A 76 6.23 -21.74 -0.81
CA ILE A 76 7.05 -22.92 -1.10
C ILE A 76 7.26 -23.75 0.16
N LYS A 77 7.56 -25.02 -0.06
CA LYS A 77 8.08 -25.90 0.99
C LYS A 77 9.59 -25.79 0.98
N MET A 78 10.18 -25.37 2.10
CA MET A 78 11.62 -25.37 2.31
C MET A 78 11.98 -26.56 3.22
N GLY A 79 12.79 -27.48 2.71
CA GLY A 79 13.07 -28.73 3.40
C GLY A 79 11.84 -29.63 3.53
N ASP A 80 11.73 -30.35 4.64
CA ASP A 80 10.70 -31.37 4.87
C ASP A 80 9.49 -30.86 5.68
N LYS A 81 9.62 -29.72 6.37
CA LYS A 81 8.63 -29.27 7.36
C LYS A 81 8.40 -27.76 7.46
N THR A 82 9.07 -26.95 6.63
CA THR A 82 8.95 -25.49 6.68
C THR A 82 8.18 -24.97 5.47
N THR A 83 7.16 -24.16 5.70
CA THR A 83 6.52 -23.33 4.70
C THR A 83 7.17 -21.95 4.71
N VAL A 84 7.56 -21.45 3.54
CA VAL A 84 8.04 -20.09 3.34
C VAL A 84 7.08 -19.38 2.40
N VAL A 85 6.59 -18.22 2.80
CA VAL A 85 5.69 -17.38 2.01
C VAL A 85 6.36 -16.06 1.69
N GLN A 86 6.35 -15.67 0.42
CA GLN A 86 6.68 -14.33 -0.05
C GLN A 86 5.39 -13.60 -0.44
N ALA A 87 5.16 -12.43 0.13
CA ALA A 87 4.14 -11.49 -0.31
C ALA A 87 4.79 -10.30 -1.02
N THR A 88 4.22 -9.87 -2.15
CA THR A 88 4.59 -8.62 -2.84
C THR A 88 3.47 -7.62 -2.69
N PHE A 89 3.81 -6.39 -2.32
CA PHE A 89 2.86 -5.31 -2.08
C PHE A 89 2.65 -4.45 -3.33
N LYS A 90 1.59 -3.63 -3.36
CA LYS A 90 1.24 -2.75 -4.50
C LYS A 90 2.37 -1.83 -4.96
N ASN A 91 3.29 -1.46 -4.06
CA ASN A 91 4.45 -0.63 -4.38
C ASN A 91 5.68 -1.42 -4.85
N GLY A 92 5.57 -2.73 -5.05
CA GLY A 92 6.66 -3.62 -5.46
C GLY A 92 7.57 -4.10 -4.34
N PHE A 93 7.38 -3.66 -3.09
CA PHE A 93 8.13 -4.19 -1.95
C PHE A 93 7.70 -5.64 -1.66
N SER A 94 8.64 -6.50 -1.28
CA SER A 94 8.34 -7.88 -0.89
C SER A 94 8.72 -8.17 0.55
N MET A 95 7.90 -9.00 1.21
CA MET A 95 8.15 -9.52 2.54
C MET A 95 8.08 -11.05 2.53
N VAL A 96 8.97 -11.69 3.30
CA VAL A 96 9.00 -13.15 3.45
C VAL A 96 8.71 -13.51 4.90
N SER A 97 7.94 -14.58 5.11
CA SER A 97 7.65 -15.16 6.41
C SER A 97 7.80 -16.67 6.36
N GLY A 98 8.24 -17.26 7.47
CA GLY A 98 8.42 -18.71 7.62
C GLY A 98 7.59 -19.30 8.75
N SER A 99 7.12 -20.52 8.55
CA SER A 99 6.44 -21.34 9.55
C SER A 99 6.90 -22.78 9.44
N SER A 100 7.25 -23.43 10.55
CA SER A 100 7.73 -24.83 10.56
C SER A 100 6.91 -25.66 11.52
N CYS A 101 6.48 -26.84 11.10
CA CYS A 101 5.90 -27.82 12.02
C CYS A 101 7.00 -28.61 12.74
N VAL A 102 6.67 -29.19 13.90
CA VAL A 102 7.62 -29.95 14.72
C VAL A 102 8.02 -31.25 14.01
N GLU A 103 7.00 -32.04 13.65
CA GLU A 103 7.11 -33.35 13.00
C GLU A 103 6.80 -33.25 11.50
N PRO A 104 7.70 -33.69 10.59
CA PRO A 104 7.49 -33.58 9.14
C PRO A 104 6.24 -34.30 8.63
N LYS A 105 5.85 -35.41 9.27
CA LYS A 105 4.62 -36.16 8.92
C LYS A 105 3.33 -35.35 9.11
N ASN A 106 3.37 -34.30 9.91
CA ASN A 106 2.25 -33.40 10.17
C ASN A 106 2.32 -32.14 9.29
N PHE A 107 3.20 -32.10 8.28
CA PHE A 107 3.35 -30.95 7.42
C PHE A 107 2.06 -30.69 6.63
N ASP A 108 1.56 -29.46 6.74
CA ASP A 108 0.44 -28.95 5.97
C ASP A 108 0.82 -27.57 5.40
N MET A 109 0.79 -27.46 4.06
CA MET A 109 1.18 -26.24 3.35
C MET A 109 0.24 -25.08 3.66
N GLU A 110 -1.07 -25.33 3.74
CA GLU A 110 -2.07 -24.29 3.91
C GLU A 110 -2.06 -23.74 5.34
N ILE A 111 -1.89 -24.59 6.35
CA ILE A 111 -1.70 -24.14 7.74
C ILE A 111 -0.43 -23.29 7.85
N GLY A 112 0.68 -23.77 7.30
CA GLY A 112 1.94 -23.01 7.29
C GLY A 112 1.80 -21.67 6.60
N LYS A 113 1.09 -21.62 5.46
CA LYS A 113 0.82 -20.41 4.69
C LYS A 113 -0.06 -19.44 5.46
N GLN A 114 -1.11 -19.91 6.13
CA GLN A 114 -1.99 -19.08 6.97
C GLN A 114 -1.19 -18.40 8.09
N CYS A 115 -0.38 -19.16 8.84
CA CYS A 115 0.47 -18.60 9.89
C CYS A 115 1.46 -17.55 9.35
N CYS A 116 2.01 -17.78 8.16
CA CYS A 116 2.88 -16.80 7.52
C CYS A 116 2.14 -15.53 7.10
N MET A 117 0.94 -15.68 6.51
CA MET A 117 0.12 -14.57 6.06
C MET A 117 -0.41 -13.72 7.20
N GLU A 118 -0.75 -14.30 8.35
CA GLU A 118 -1.11 -13.54 9.55
C GLU A 118 0.01 -12.58 9.98
N LYS A 119 1.26 -13.08 10.06
CA LYS A 119 2.43 -12.26 10.39
C LYS A 119 2.67 -11.15 9.36
N ILE A 120 2.53 -11.48 8.07
CA ILE A 120 2.71 -10.50 6.99
C ILE A 120 1.65 -9.40 7.07
N LYS A 121 0.38 -9.77 7.28
CA LYS A 121 -0.74 -8.82 7.41
C LYS A 121 -0.56 -7.90 8.62
N ASP A 122 -0.08 -8.42 9.74
CA ASP A 122 0.25 -7.62 10.92
C ASP A 122 1.31 -6.54 10.61
N HIS A 123 2.38 -6.91 9.90
CA HIS A 123 3.38 -5.94 9.44
C HIS A 123 2.81 -4.92 8.45
N VAL A 124 2.02 -5.36 7.47
CA VAL A 124 1.38 -4.45 6.50
C VAL A 124 0.48 -3.46 7.23
N TRP A 125 -0.27 -3.90 8.24
CA TRP A 125 -1.08 -3.02 9.07
C TRP A 125 -0.23 -1.92 9.72
N GLY A 126 0.91 -2.30 10.31
CA GLY A 126 1.87 -1.34 10.87
C GLY A 126 2.41 -0.35 9.83
N PHE A 127 2.73 -0.82 8.63
CA PHE A 127 3.22 0.04 7.54
C PHE A 127 2.17 1.03 7.06
N LEU A 128 0.94 0.57 6.80
CA LEU A 128 -0.15 1.45 6.39
C LEU A 128 -0.51 2.44 7.49
N GLY A 129 -0.48 2.01 8.76
CA GLY A 129 -0.67 2.89 9.91
C GLY A 129 0.39 3.99 9.98
N PHE A 130 1.66 3.64 9.82
CA PHE A 130 2.77 4.60 9.74
C PHE A 130 2.60 5.58 8.57
N LEU A 131 2.22 5.08 7.38
CA LEU A 131 1.97 5.91 6.20
C LEU A 131 0.83 6.89 6.43
N LEU A 132 -0.30 6.43 6.99
CA LEU A 132 -1.46 7.29 7.31
C LEU A 132 -1.09 8.36 8.35
N GLN A 133 -0.37 7.98 9.41
CA GLN A 133 0.08 8.93 10.43
C GLN A 133 1.02 9.98 9.82
N SER A 134 1.97 9.55 8.98
CA SER A 134 2.88 10.43 8.26
C SER A 134 2.14 11.39 7.33
N ALA A 135 1.11 10.88 6.64
CA ALA A 135 0.28 11.65 5.72
C ALA A 135 -0.52 12.77 6.41
N LYS A 136 -0.88 12.56 7.69
CA LYS A 136 -1.63 13.51 8.51
C LYS A 136 -0.74 14.51 9.25
N ASN A 137 0.36 14.04 9.82
CA ASN A 137 1.17 14.85 10.74
C ASN A 137 2.49 15.34 10.14
N GLY A 138 2.91 14.78 9.00
CA GLY A 138 4.25 15.00 8.47
C GLY A 138 5.34 14.42 9.38
N PHE A 139 6.53 15.02 9.34
CA PHE A 139 7.75 14.51 9.98
C PHE A 139 8.44 15.55 10.87
N LYS A 140 7.67 16.45 11.50
CA LYS A 140 8.23 17.53 12.33
C LYS A 140 8.73 17.07 13.71
N GLY A 141 8.24 15.92 14.21
CA GLY A 141 8.47 15.48 15.57
C GLY A 141 7.57 16.21 16.57
N ASP A 142 7.77 15.95 17.86
CA ASP A 142 7.11 16.68 18.94
C ASP A 142 7.80 18.05 19.09
N GLU A 143 7.10 19.14 18.75
CA GLU A 143 7.43 20.51 19.15
C GLU A 143 6.70 20.88 20.43
#